data_AF-A0A9W6XP95-F1
#
_entry.id   AF-A0A9W6XP95-F1
#
_cell.length_a   1.000
_cell.length_b   1.000
_cell.length_c   1.000
_cell.angle_alpha   90.00
_cell.angle_beta   90.00
_cell.angle_gamma   90.00
#
_symmetry.space_group_name_H-M   'P 1'
#
loop_
_entity.id
_entity.type
_entity.pdbx_description
1 polymer ?
#
loop_
_entity_poly.entity_id
_entity_poly.type
_entity_poly.pdbx_seq_one_letter_code
_entity_poly.pdbx_strand_id
1 'polypeptide(L)'
;MPPPPQDVGGVLFGVKKALASKMKGSAQTLQKHSAHVWEKVAAAAGVGAGAGNAPPSAGALAQLAKLIGAMKAPLHPANPEHAELLQRLWATCFDAQPLAVTSAEWNRLGFRHGDPVRELQFLLPLQCLVFFHEVHRTVALPILNDQSGPEAYSYAMVGSQIAYVLADLLQLRDGGCLGSERPFWRLFEDPIAFFELYCIAFRAFDASWKLNSTTSSDIGFHLNYVGDFAQELLRRGPENVASLVEHAYQLQNW
;
A
#
# COMPACT_ATOMS: atom_id res chain seq x y z
N MET A 1 -60.54 16.08 19.34
CA MET A 1 -60.11 16.23 17.94
C MET A 1 -58.60 15.98 17.91
N PRO A 2 -58.11 14.85 17.34
CA PRO A 2 -56.68 14.59 17.26
C PRO A 2 -56.04 15.35 16.08
N PRO A 3 -54.74 15.70 16.11
CA PRO A 3 -54.07 16.32 14.98
C PRO A 3 -53.80 15.32 13.84
N PRO A 4 -53.66 15.77 12.58
CA PRO A 4 -53.45 14.88 11.44
C PRO A 4 -52.02 14.29 11.45
N PRO A 5 -51.81 13.12 10.82
CA PRO A 5 -50.49 12.50 10.73
C PRO A 5 -49.58 13.36 9.83
N GLN A 6 -48.37 13.65 10.32
CA GLN A 6 -47.33 14.32 9.55
C GLN A 6 -46.81 13.38 8.45
N ASP A 7 -46.79 13.87 7.22
CA ASP A 7 -46.31 13.16 6.03
C ASP A 7 -44.77 13.01 6.06
N VAL A 8 -44.32 11.88 6.61
CA VAL A 8 -42.89 11.52 6.75
C VAL A 8 -42.27 11.16 5.38
N GLY A 9 -43.08 10.92 4.34
CA GLY A 9 -42.61 10.53 3.01
C GLY A 9 -41.95 11.66 2.22
N GLY A 10 -42.46 12.89 2.34
CA GLY A 10 -41.93 14.06 1.62
C GLY A 10 -40.55 14.52 2.10
N VAL A 11 -40.27 14.39 3.40
CA VAL A 11 -39.01 14.84 4.02
C VAL A 11 -37.83 13.95 3.59
N LEU A 12 -38.04 12.63 3.52
CA LEU A 12 -37.00 11.67 3.11
C LEU A 12 -36.63 11.79 1.62
N PHE A 13 -37.59 12.12 0.75
CA PHE A 13 -37.32 12.36 -0.68
C PHE A 13 -36.54 13.67 -0.91
N GLY A 14 -36.86 14.73 -0.16
CA GLY A 14 -36.12 16.00 -0.19
C GLY A 14 -34.65 15.83 0.22
N VAL A 15 -34.38 15.04 1.26
CA VAL A 15 -33.02 14.76 1.75
C VAL A 15 -32.22 13.93 0.73
N LYS A 16 -32.82 12.92 0.09
CA LYS A 16 -32.16 12.12 -0.96
C LYS A 16 -31.78 12.95 -2.19
N LYS A 17 -32.65 13.87 -2.62
CA LYS A 17 -32.38 14.76 -3.77
C LYS A 17 -31.30 15.79 -3.44
N ALA A 18 -31.27 16.32 -2.22
CA ALA A 18 -30.22 17.23 -1.76
C ALA A 18 -28.85 16.53 -1.64
N LEU A 19 -28.81 15.27 -1.19
CA LEU A 19 -27.58 14.47 -1.10
C LEU A 19 -27.02 14.12 -2.49
N ALA A 20 -27.89 13.71 -3.42
CA ALA A 20 -27.50 13.44 -4.81
C ALA A 20 -27.02 14.70 -5.54
N SER A 21 -27.62 15.86 -5.27
CA SER A 21 -27.17 17.15 -5.80
C SER A 21 -25.82 17.57 -5.22
N LYS A 22 -25.57 17.33 -3.92
CA LYS A 22 -24.27 17.59 -3.27
C LYS A 22 -23.18 16.66 -3.80
N MET A 23 -23.48 15.39 -4.05
CA MET A 23 -22.55 14.43 -4.67
C MET A 23 -22.22 14.75 -6.13
N LYS A 24 -23.20 15.26 -6.91
CA LYS A 24 -22.93 15.75 -8.28
C LYS A 24 -22.08 17.02 -8.27
N GLY A 25 -22.33 17.93 -7.32
CA GLY A 25 -21.53 19.13 -7.12
C GLY A 25 -20.08 18.81 -6.73
N SER A 26 -19.87 17.86 -5.80
CA SER A 26 -18.52 17.44 -5.40
C SER A 26 -17.78 16.70 -6.51
N ALA A 27 -18.46 15.85 -7.28
CA ALA A 27 -17.86 15.17 -8.43
C ALA A 27 -17.43 16.16 -9.53
N GLN A 28 -18.26 17.16 -9.84
CA GLN A 28 -17.90 18.22 -10.80
C GLN A 28 -16.79 19.13 -10.28
N THR A 29 -16.75 19.43 -8.98
CA THR A 29 -15.66 20.21 -8.37
C THR A 29 -14.35 19.42 -8.35
N LEU A 30 -14.38 18.11 -8.05
CA LEU A 30 -13.21 17.21 -8.14
C LEU A 30 -12.72 17.07 -9.59
N GLN A 31 -13.63 17.02 -10.56
CA GLN A 31 -13.27 16.93 -11.97
C GLN A 31 -12.70 18.25 -12.52
N LYS A 32 -13.19 19.41 -12.03
CA LYS A 32 -12.61 20.73 -12.35
C LYS A 32 -11.27 20.96 -11.64
N HIS A 33 -11.13 20.55 -10.38
CA HIS A 33 -9.87 20.64 -9.65
C HIS A 33 -8.81 19.73 -10.28
N SER A 34 -9.17 18.50 -10.68
CA SER A 34 -8.24 17.61 -11.40
C SER A 34 -7.85 18.14 -12.79
N ALA A 35 -8.79 18.74 -13.54
CA ALA A 35 -8.48 19.39 -14.82
C ALA A 35 -7.55 20.61 -14.66
N HIS A 36 -7.76 21.43 -13.62
CA HIS A 36 -6.90 22.59 -13.35
C HIS A 36 -5.52 22.18 -12.81
N VAL A 37 -5.43 21.05 -12.10
CA VAL A 37 -4.15 20.44 -11.71
C VAL A 37 -3.42 19.91 -12.94
N TRP A 38 -4.13 19.29 -13.89
CA TRP A 38 -3.57 18.79 -15.15
C TRP A 38 -2.97 19.91 -16.02
N GLU A 39 -3.63 21.06 -16.11
CA GLU A 39 -3.15 22.22 -16.89
C GLU A 39 -1.89 22.86 -16.27
N LYS A 40 -1.80 22.88 -14.94
CA LYS A 40 -0.61 23.37 -14.22
C LYS A 40 0.60 22.42 -14.34
N VAL A 41 0.37 21.10 -14.33
CA VAL A 41 1.45 20.11 -14.48
C VAL A 41 2.03 20.13 -15.89
N ALA A 42 1.20 20.34 -16.92
CA ALA A 42 1.67 20.47 -18.31
C ALA A 42 2.52 21.74 -18.54
N ALA A 43 2.23 22.84 -17.84
CA ALA A 43 2.98 24.09 -17.96
C ALA A 43 4.36 24.05 -17.27
N ALA A 44 4.55 23.20 -16.26
CA ALA A 44 5.82 23.03 -15.54
C ALA A 44 6.83 22.12 -16.25
N ALA A 45 6.45 21.44 -17.34
CA ALA A 45 7.31 20.51 -18.09
C ALA A 45 8.34 21.21 -19.00
N GLY A 46 8.35 22.55 -19.05
CA GLY A 46 9.37 23.32 -19.74
C GLY A 46 10.27 24.06 -18.74
N VAL A 47 11.58 23.84 -18.86
CA VAL A 47 12.69 24.45 -18.11
C VAL A 47 13.20 23.59 -16.93
N GLY A 48 14.35 22.96 -17.15
CA GLY A 48 15.06 22.21 -16.12
C GLY A 48 15.74 23.13 -15.09
N ALA A 49 15.73 22.71 -13.82
CA ALA A 49 16.74 23.02 -12.81
C ALA A 49 16.45 22.23 -11.50
N GLY A 50 17.47 21.53 -10.98
CA GLY A 50 17.58 21.15 -9.57
C GLY A 50 17.03 19.78 -9.17
N ALA A 51 17.88 18.93 -8.58
CA ALA A 51 17.55 17.64 -7.95
C ALA A 51 16.72 17.78 -6.65
N GLY A 52 15.98 18.87 -6.50
CA GLY A 52 15.19 19.18 -5.31
C GLY A 52 13.74 19.40 -5.69
N ASN A 53 12.87 18.48 -5.28
CA ASN A 53 11.41 18.60 -5.32
C ASN A 53 10.83 18.98 -6.70
N ALA A 54 10.75 18.01 -7.60
CA ALA A 54 9.98 18.14 -8.83
C ALA A 54 8.52 17.66 -8.59
N PRO A 55 7.54 18.10 -9.41
CA PRO A 55 6.27 17.39 -9.51
C PRO A 55 6.46 16.00 -10.15
N PRO A 56 5.56 15.03 -9.90
CA PRO A 56 5.65 13.71 -10.52
C PRO A 56 5.50 13.79 -12.04
N SER A 57 6.35 13.07 -12.77
CA SER A 57 6.23 12.93 -14.22
C SER A 57 4.97 12.16 -14.62
N ALA A 58 4.58 12.19 -15.89
CA ALA A 58 3.44 11.43 -16.39
C ALA A 58 3.58 9.91 -16.14
N GLY A 59 4.82 9.39 -16.25
CA GLY A 59 5.14 8.00 -15.93
C GLY A 59 4.91 7.70 -14.44
N ALA A 60 5.45 8.54 -13.55
CA ALA A 60 5.26 8.40 -12.11
C ALA A 60 3.79 8.50 -11.70
N LEU A 61 3.04 9.47 -12.27
CA LEU A 61 1.60 9.61 -12.04
C LEU A 61 0.83 8.36 -12.44
N ALA A 62 1.17 7.73 -13.57
CA ALA A 62 0.51 6.50 -14.00
C ALA A 62 0.76 5.33 -13.05
N GLN A 63 1.98 5.19 -12.50
CA GLN A 63 2.26 4.14 -11.51
C GLN A 63 1.57 4.43 -10.17
N LEU A 64 1.61 5.69 -9.69
CA LEU A 64 0.91 6.08 -8.47
C LEU A 64 -0.60 5.86 -8.59
N ALA A 65 -1.20 6.16 -9.75
CA ALA A 65 -2.62 5.89 -9.99
C ALA A 65 -2.96 4.39 -9.90
N LYS A 66 -2.09 3.49 -10.38
CA LYS A 66 -2.28 2.03 -10.21
C LYS A 66 -2.22 1.62 -8.75
N LEU A 67 -1.26 2.16 -7.99
CA LEU A 67 -1.12 1.87 -6.56
C LEU A 67 -2.33 2.38 -5.76
N ILE A 68 -2.83 3.59 -6.07
CA ILE A 68 -4.08 4.13 -5.51
C ILE A 68 -5.26 3.20 -5.85
N GLY A 69 -5.33 2.70 -7.09
CA GLY A 69 -6.34 1.73 -7.51
C GLY A 69 -6.28 0.44 -6.68
N ALA A 70 -5.09 -0.14 -6.53
CA ALA A 70 -4.87 -1.35 -5.74
C ALA A 70 -5.17 -1.15 -4.24
N MET A 71 -4.92 0.05 -3.69
CA MET A 71 -5.29 0.41 -2.32
C MET A 71 -6.80 0.55 -2.10
N LYS A 72 -7.56 0.76 -3.17
CA LYS A 72 -9.03 0.95 -3.11
C LYS A 72 -9.80 -0.27 -3.59
N ALA A 73 -9.15 -1.19 -4.32
CA ALA A 73 -9.76 -2.39 -4.84
C ALA A 73 -9.93 -3.44 -3.73
N PRO A 74 -11.17 -3.80 -3.35
CA PRO A 74 -11.40 -4.87 -2.39
C PRO A 74 -10.95 -6.21 -2.99
N LEU A 75 -10.28 -7.01 -2.19
CA LEU A 75 -9.86 -8.35 -2.60
C LEU A 75 -11.10 -9.25 -2.74
N HIS A 76 -11.17 -10.02 -3.83
CA HIS A 76 -12.34 -10.83 -4.14
C HIS A 76 -11.92 -12.10 -4.89
N PRO A 77 -12.27 -13.31 -4.41
CA PRO A 77 -11.80 -14.58 -4.98
C PRO A 77 -12.42 -14.93 -6.34
N ALA A 78 -13.49 -14.25 -6.75
CA ALA A 78 -14.13 -14.44 -8.05
C ALA A 78 -13.51 -13.55 -9.13
N ASN A 79 -12.66 -12.58 -8.75
CA ASN A 79 -11.89 -11.83 -9.72
C ASN A 79 -10.70 -12.69 -10.17
N PRO A 80 -10.53 -12.96 -11.47
CA PRO A 80 -9.48 -13.84 -11.97
C PRO A 80 -8.06 -13.33 -11.67
N GLU A 81 -7.82 -12.02 -11.74
CA GLU A 81 -6.52 -11.42 -11.42
C GLU A 81 -6.17 -11.59 -9.94
N HIS A 82 -7.17 -11.43 -9.06
CA HIS A 82 -6.99 -11.62 -7.62
C HIS A 82 -6.73 -13.09 -7.29
N ALA A 83 -7.45 -14.01 -7.92
CA ALA A 83 -7.26 -15.44 -7.76
C ALA A 83 -5.88 -15.89 -8.27
N GLU A 84 -5.40 -15.32 -9.38
CA GLU A 84 -4.07 -15.58 -9.91
C GLU A 84 -2.97 -15.12 -8.93
N LEU A 85 -3.11 -13.94 -8.32
CA LEU A 85 -2.16 -13.46 -7.31
C LEU A 85 -2.15 -14.35 -6.05
N LEU A 86 -3.32 -14.80 -5.59
CA LEU A 86 -3.40 -15.78 -4.49
C LEU A 86 -2.74 -17.11 -4.87
N GLN A 87 -2.95 -17.59 -6.09
CA GLN A 87 -2.32 -18.81 -6.59
C GLN A 87 -0.80 -18.67 -6.66
N ARG A 88 -0.30 -17.52 -7.11
CA ARG A 88 1.13 -17.22 -7.15
C ARG A 88 1.75 -17.20 -5.76
N LEU A 89 1.14 -16.47 -4.82
CA LEU A 89 1.60 -16.46 -3.42
C LEU A 89 1.59 -17.89 -2.84
N TRP A 90 0.50 -18.63 -3.05
CA TRP A 90 0.37 -20.01 -2.60
C TRP A 90 1.49 -20.90 -3.15
N ALA A 91 1.71 -20.87 -4.46
CA ALA A 91 2.73 -21.68 -5.12
C ALA A 91 4.16 -21.34 -4.66
N THR A 92 4.40 -20.09 -4.24
CA THR A 92 5.70 -19.72 -3.65
C THR A 92 5.86 -20.24 -2.22
N CYS A 93 4.78 -20.49 -1.48
CA CYS A 93 4.87 -20.87 -0.07
C CYS A 93 4.68 -22.37 0.17
N PHE A 94 3.93 -23.04 -0.72
CA PHE A 94 3.50 -24.42 -0.55
C PHE A 94 3.76 -25.19 -1.84
N ASP A 95 4.79 -26.05 -1.82
CA ASP A 95 5.17 -26.81 -3.01
C ASP A 95 4.07 -27.78 -3.45
N ALA A 96 3.76 -27.73 -4.74
CA ALA A 96 2.95 -28.71 -5.48
C ALA A 96 1.51 -28.96 -4.97
N GLN A 97 0.92 -28.06 -4.18
CA GLN A 97 -0.49 -28.16 -3.79
C GLN A 97 -1.40 -27.27 -4.65
N PRO A 98 -2.59 -27.75 -5.07
CA PRO A 98 -3.58 -26.88 -5.69
C PRO A 98 -3.99 -25.78 -4.71
N LEU A 99 -4.26 -24.58 -5.22
CA LEU A 99 -4.70 -23.45 -4.40
C LEU A 99 -5.96 -23.83 -3.61
N ALA A 100 -5.86 -23.76 -2.29
CA ALA A 100 -7.02 -23.75 -1.41
C ALA A 100 -7.26 -22.31 -0.96
N VAL A 101 -8.37 -21.69 -1.40
CA VAL A 101 -8.69 -20.28 -1.08
C VAL A 101 -8.77 -20.04 0.43
N THR A 102 -9.25 -21.04 1.17
CA THR A 102 -9.19 -21.10 2.64
C THR A 102 -8.53 -22.40 3.08
N SER A 103 -7.58 -22.33 4.01
CA SER A 103 -6.77 -23.48 4.45
C SER A 103 -5.97 -23.16 5.71
N ALA A 104 -5.68 -24.17 6.53
CA ALA A 104 -4.76 -24.04 7.66
C ALA A 104 -3.32 -23.72 7.22
N GLU A 105 -2.92 -24.05 5.99
CA GLU A 105 -1.59 -23.68 5.47
C GLU A 105 -1.39 -22.17 5.43
N TRP A 106 -2.45 -21.40 5.16
CA TRP A 106 -2.39 -19.93 5.22
C TRP A 106 -2.01 -19.41 6.62
N ASN A 107 -2.29 -20.18 7.68
CA ASN A 107 -1.85 -19.84 9.03
C ASN A 107 -0.32 -19.84 9.15
N ARG A 108 0.37 -20.68 8.39
CA ARG A 108 1.84 -20.71 8.36
C ARG A 108 2.42 -19.45 7.75
N LEU A 109 1.71 -18.84 6.79
CA LEU A 109 2.05 -17.52 6.25
C LEU A 109 1.65 -16.39 7.21
N GLY A 110 0.93 -16.68 8.29
CA GLY A 110 0.51 -15.70 9.30
C GLY A 110 -0.93 -15.21 9.16
N PHE A 111 -1.75 -15.74 8.24
CA PHE A 111 -3.19 -15.43 8.19
C PHE A 111 -3.90 -16.10 9.37
N ARG A 112 -4.55 -15.34 10.26
CA ARG A 112 -5.06 -15.87 11.54
C ARG A 112 -6.27 -16.79 11.36
N HIS A 113 -7.02 -16.63 10.28
CA HIS A 113 -8.25 -17.37 10.01
C HIS A 113 -8.10 -18.35 8.84
N GLY A 114 -6.88 -18.48 8.32
CA GLY A 114 -6.62 -19.27 7.12
C GLY A 114 -7.32 -18.74 5.87
N ASP A 115 -7.66 -17.45 5.84
CA ASP A 115 -8.44 -16.79 4.78
C ASP A 115 -7.80 -15.44 4.40
N PRO A 116 -6.91 -15.44 3.39
CA PRO A 116 -6.24 -14.23 2.93
C PRO A 116 -7.21 -13.15 2.42
N VAL A 117 -8.33 -13.55 1.82
CA VAL A 117 -9.32 -12.61 1.26
C VAL A 117 -9.94 -11.80 2.38
N ARG A 118 -10.39 -12.49 3.43
CA ARG A 118 -11.00 -11.85 4.60
C ARG A 118 -10.02 -10.94 5.34
N GLU A 119 -8.73 -11.31 5.38
CA GLU A 119 -7.76 -10.66 6.25
C GLU A 119 -7.00 -9.50 5.57
N LEU A 120 -6.68 -9.59 4.28
CA LEU A 120 -5.99 -8.51 3.55
C LEU A 120 -6.91 -7.36 3.16
N GLN A 121 -8.19 -7.63 2.89
CA GLN A 121 -9.23 -6.66 2.49
C GLN A 121 -8.98 -5.93 1.15
N PHE A 122 -7.77 -5.46 0.87
CA PHE A 122 -7.39 -4.73 -0.34
C PHE A 122 -6.34 -5.47 -1.18
N LEU A 123 -6.25 -5.11 -2.46
CA LEU A 123 -5.36 -5.76 -3.41
C LEU A 123 -3.87 -5.45 -3.16
N LEU A 124 -3.51 -4.23 -2.77
CA LEU A 124 -2.10 -3.83 -2.68
C LEU A 124 -1.27 -4.70 -1.72
N PRO A 125 -1.71 -5.00 -0.48
CA PRO A 125 -0.99 -5.93 0.40
C PRO A 125 -0.70 -7.30 -0.23
N LEU A 126 -1.64 -7.84 -1.01
CA LEU A 126 -1.44 -9.11 -1.71
C LEU A 126 -0.35 -8.98 -2.79
N GLN A 127 -0.38 -7.91 -3.59
CA GLN A 127 0.65 -7.64 -4.60
C GLN A 127 2.04 -7.51 -3.98
N CYS A 128 2.15 -6.85 -2.82
CA CYS A 128 3.39 -6.73 -2.07
C CYS A 128 3.95 -8.09 -1.63
N LEU A 129 3.11 -8.94 -1.02
CA LEU A 129 3.53 -10.27 -0.58
C LEU A 129 3.96 -11.15 -1.77
N VAL A 130 3.20 -11.15 -2.87
CA VAL A 130 3.55 -11.87 -4.10
C VAL A 130 4.91 -11.41 -4.62
N PHE A 131 5.10 -10.10 -4.76
CA PHE A 131 6.38 -9.55 -5.23
C PHE A 131 7.54 -9.98 -4.33
N PHE A 132 7.38 -9.89 -3.01
CA PHE A 132 8.45 -10.23 -2.08
C PHE A 132 8.85 -11.71 -2.18
N HIS A 133 7.87 -12.61 -2.32
CA HIS A 133 8.12 -14.04 -2.44
C HIS A 133 8.63 -14.51 -3.80
N GLU A 134 8.30 -13.80 -4.88
CA GLU A 134 8.75 -14.15 -6.23
C GLU A 134 10.10 -13.53 -6.58
N VAL A 135 10.31 -12.27 -6.22
CA VAL A 135 11.51 -11.51 -6.59
C VAL A 135 12.63 -11.70 -5.57
N HIS A 136 12.30 -11.65 -4.28
CA HIS A 136 13.27 -11.73 -3.19
C HIS A 136 13.08 -12.99 -2.35
N ARG A 137 12.75 -14.11 -2.99
CA ARG A 137 12.48 -15.41 -2.36
C ARG A 137 13.54 -15.82 -1.35
N THR A 138 14.82 -15.61 -1.68
CA THR A 138 15.97 -15.97 -0.84
C THR A 138 16.05 -15.15 0.45
N VAL A 139 15.33 -14.04 0.53
CA VAL A 139 15.19 -13.20 1.73
C VAL A 139 13.84 -13.47 2.42
N ALA A 140 12.75 -13.56 1.66
CA ALA A 140 11.41 -13.73 2.19
C ALA A 140 11.23 -15.06 2.95
N LEU A 141 11.73 -16.18 2.39
CA LEU A 141 11.56 -17.50 3.00
C LEU A 141 12.27 -17.65 4.35
N PRO A 142 13.55 -17.25 4.53
CA PRO A 142 14.17 -17.27 5.86
C PRO A 142 13.38 -16.48 6.90
N ILE A 143 12.93 -15.26 6.56
CA ILE A 143 12.12 -14.44 7.48
C ILE A 143 10.83 -15.16 7.88
N LEU A 144 10.14 -15.76 6.91
CA LEU A 144 8.92 -16.54 7.17
C LEU A 144 9.21 -17.76 8.06
N ASN A 145 10.27 -18.51 7.77
CA ASN A 145 10.63 -19.72 8.50
C ASN A 145 11.02 -19.43 9.96
N ASP A 146 11.53 -18.22 10.26
CA ASP A 146 11.82 -17.78 11.62
C ASP A 146 10.54 -17.57 12.45
N GLN A 147 9.34 -17.52 11.84
CA GLN A 147 8.06 -17.26 12.52
C GLN A 147 7.39 -18.50 13.13
N SER A 148 8.19 -19.47 13.60
CA SER A 148 7.69 -20.66 14.31
C SER A 148 7.94 -20.63 15.82
N GLY A 149 8.64 -19.62 16.33
CA GLY A 149 9.05 -19.53 17.74
C GLY A 149 8.08 -18.74 18.65
N PRO A 150 8.37 -18.63 19.96
CA PRO A 150 7.57 -17.84 20.91
C PRO A 150 7.61 -16.33 20.61
N GLU A 151 8.64 -15.87 19.91
CA GLU A 151 8.77 -14.50 19.43
C GLU A 151 8.27 -14.32 17.99
N ALA A 152 7.53 -15.29 17.45
CA ALA A 152 6.99 -15.17 16.10
C ALA A 152 5.96 -14.05 16.00
N TYR A 153 6.03 -13.28 14.92
CA TYR A 153 4.95 -12.39 14.51
C TYR A 153 4.15 -12.99 13.36
N SER A 154 2.94 -12.48 13.18
CA SER A 154 2.04 -12.88 12.10
C SER A 154 2.55 -12.29 10.77
N TYR A 155 3.41 -13.04 10.07
CA TYR A 155 4.17 -12.60 8.88
C TYR A 155 3.33 -11.85 7.84
N ALA A 156 2.26 -12.46 7.31
CA ALA A 156 1.43 -11.84 6.30
C ALA A 156 0.64 -10.63 6.82
N MET A 157 0.22 -10.64 8.10
CA MET A 157 -0.51 -9.51 8.66
C MET A 157 0.41 -8.32 8.90
N VAL A 158 1.63 -8.54 9.39
CA VAL A 158 2.68 -7.53 9.50
C VAL A 158 3.03 -7.00 8.11
N GLY A 159 3.23 -7.90 7.14
CA GLY A 159 3.42 -7.54 5.74
C GLY A 159 2.30 -6.65 5.21
N SER A 160 1.04 -6.92 5.54
CA SER A 160 -0.07 -6.04 5.18
C SER A 160 0.01 -4.68 5.86
N GLN A 161 0.39 -4.60 7.14
CA GLN A 161 0.52 -3.33 7.86
C GLN A 161 1.65 -2.47 7.29
N ILE A 162 2.79 -3.07 6.93
CA ILE A 162 3.89 -2.34 6.27
C ILE A 162 3.42 -1.72 4.95
N ALA A 163 2.66 -2.47 4.13
CA ALA A 163 2.10 -1.93 2.90
C ALA A 163 1.19 -0.71 3.17
N TYR A 164 0.42 -0.73 4.26
CA TYR A 164 -0.40 0.41 4.68
C TYR A 164 0.41 1.61 5.16
N VAL A 165 1.45 1.39 5.98
CA VAL A 165 2.36 2.45 6.42
C VAL A 165 2.97 3.16 5.22
N LEU A 166 3.46 2.41 4.23
CA LEU A 166 4.03 2.98 3.00
C LEU A 166 2.98 3.69 2.15
N ALA A 167 1.77 3.12 2.04
CA ALA A 167 0.67 3.77 1.32
C ALA A 167 0.24 5.09 1.95
N ASP A 168 0.28 5.19 3.29
CA ASP A 168 -0.05 6.41 4.02
C ASP A 168 1.07 7.45 3.88
N LEU A 169 2.34 7.03 3.98
CA LEU A 169 3.51 7.88 3.73
C LEU A 169 3.50 8.48 2.31
N LEU A 170 3.07 7.68 1.34
CA LEU A 170 2.89 8.09 -0.06
C LEU A 170 1.50 8.67 -0.36
N GLN A 171 0.64 8.90 0.64
CA GLN A 171 -0.68 9.53 0.46
C GLN A 171 -1.54 8.87 -0.64
N LEU A 172 -1.51 7.53 -0.72
CA LEU A 172 -2.21 6.77 -1.77
C LEU A 172 -3.71 6.58 -1.47
N ARG A 173 -4.11 6.65 -0.19
CA ARG A 173 -5.51 6.36 0.20
C ARG A 173 -6.50 7.37 -0.36
N ASP A 174 -6.18 8.65 -0.26
CA ASP A 174 -6.98 9.75 -0.79
C ASP A 174 -6.48 10.24 -2.15
N GLY A 175 -5.25 9.86 -2.53
CA GLY A 175 -4.59 10.36 -3.74
C GLY A 175 -3.95 11.74 -3.53
N GLY A 176 -3.72 12.16 -2.28
CA GLY A 176 -3.08 13.43 -1.94
C GLY A 176 -1.64 13.57 -2.46
N CYS A 177 -1.03 12.46 -2.89
CA CYS A 177 0.26 12.48 -3.57
C CYS A 177 0.25 13.18 -4.93
N LEU A 178 -0.91 13.21 -5.61
CA LEU A 178 -1.00 13.75 -6.95
C LEU A 178 -0.83 15.28 -6.92
N GLY A 179 0.28 15.76 -7.50
CA GLY A 179 0.59 17.20 -7.58
C GLY A 179 1.34 17.76 -6.37
N SER A 180 1.70 16.92 -5.39
CA SER A 180 2.63 17.29 -4.32
C SER A 180 4.07 17.29 -4.85
N GLU A 181 4.89 18.29 -4.54
CA GLU A 181 6.33 18.23 -4.83
C GLU A 181 7.03 17.35 -3.79
N ARG A 182 7.88 16.41 -4.25
CA ARG A 182 8.68 15.51 -3.40
C ARG A 182 10.00 15.17 -4.09
N PRO A 183 11.06 14.84 -3.32
CA PRO A 183 12.38 14.58 -3.90
C PRO A 183 12.50 13.21 -4.58
N PHE A 184 11.50 12.35 -4.45
CA PHE A 184 11.58 10.93 -4.83
C PHE A 184 10.64 10.54 -5.98
N TRP A 185 9.97 11.47 -6.66
CA TRP A 185 8.98 11.05 -7.67
C TRP A 185 9.56 10.33 -8.87
N ARG A 186 10.83 10.63 -9.21
CA ARG A 186 11.53 9.95 -10.29
C ARG A 186 11.66 8.45 -10.05
N LEU A 187 11.80 8.03 -8.79
CA LEU A 187 11.81 6.62 -8.39
C LEU A 187 10.54 5.89 -8.90
N PHE A 188 9.38 6.53 -8.82
CA PHE A 188 8.09 5.92 -9.17
C PHE A 188 7.79 5.91 -10.67
N GLU A 189 8.73 6.34 -11.53
CA GLU A 189 8.66 6.03 -12.96
C GLU A 189 8.83 4.52 -13.21
N ASP A 190 9.58 3.85 -12.33
CA ASP A 190 9.77 2.41 -12.36
C ASP A 190 8.55 1.70 -11.70
N PRO A 191 7.85 0.81 -12.43
CA PRO A 191 6.72 0.07 -11.88
C PRO A 191 7.06 -0.83 -10.68
N ILE A 192 8.33 -1.21 -10.46
CA ILE A 192 8.70 -2.08 -9.33
C ILE A 192 9.06 -1.30 -8.06
N ALA A 193 9.26 0.02 -8.15
CA ALA A 193 9.88 0.79 -7.09
C ALA A 193 9.13 0.77 -5.75
N PHE A 194 7.79 0.80 -5.78
CA PHE A 194 6.99 0.68 -4.56
C PHE A 194 7.19 -0.69 -3.89
N PHE A 195 7.27 -1.75 -4.68
CA PHE A 195 7.42 -3.11 -4.17
C PHE A 195 8.84 -3.36 -3.65
N GLU A 196 9.86 -2.72 -4.24
CA GLU A 196 11.22 -2.72 -3.69
C GLU A 196 11.29 -1.96 -2.36
N LEU A 197 10.67 -0.78 -2.27
CA LEU A 197 10.53 -0.05 -1.01
C LEU A 197 9.83 -0.90 0.06
N TYR A 198 8.79 -1.63 -0.33
CA TYR A 198 8.11 -2.60 0.54
C TYR A 198 9.03 -3.69 1.07
N CYS A 199 9.83 -4.33 0.20
CA CYS A 199 10.74 -5.40 0.61
C CYS A 199 11.82 -4.87 1.56
N ILE A 200 12.35 -3.67 1.28
CA ILE A 200 13.31 -2.97 2.14
C ILE A 200 12.68 -2.66 3.51
N ALA A 201 11.46 -2.13 3.53
CA ALA A 201 10.72 -1.82 4.76
C ALA A 201 10.40 -3.08 5.58
N PHE A 202 10.07 -4.21 4.93
CA PHE A 202 9.87 -5.48 5.61
C PHE A 202 11.15 -5.96 6.29
N ARG A 203 12.30 -5.89 5.61
CA ARG A 203 13.58 -6.23 6.21
C ARG A 203 13.93 -5.34 7.41
N ALA A 204 13.60 -4.05 7.33
CA ALA A 204 13.75 -3.12 8.47
C ALA A 204 12.83 -3.50 9.64
N PHE A 205 11.58 -3.91 9.37
CA PHE A 205 10.70 -4.45 10.41
C PHE A 205 11.32 -5.67 11.08
N ASP A 206 11.74 -6.67 10.29
CA ASP A 206 12.28 -7.92 10.81
C ASP A 206 13.56 -7.71 11.64
N ALA A 207 14.44 -6.82 11.18
CA ALA A 207 15.64 -6.43 11.93
C ALA A 207 15.29 -5.74 13.27
N SER A 208 14.33 -4.81 13.25
CA SER A 208 13.84 -4.15 14.46
C SER A 208 13.20 -5.13 15.43
N TRP A 209 12.41 -6.08 14.92
CA TRP A 209 11.78 -7.15 15.69
C TRP A 209 12.84 -8.02 16.36
N LYS A 210 13.77 -8.59 15.59
CA LYS A 210 14.85 -9.47 16.11
C LYS A 210 15.72 -8.79 17.16
N LEU A 211 15.91 -7.47 17.08
CA LEU A 211 16.70 -6.73 18.04
C LEU A 211 15.94 -6.42 19.33
N ASN A 212 14.62 -6.18 19.26
CA ASN A 212 13.87 -5.58 20.37
C ASN A 212 12.63 -6.37 20.83
N SER A 213 12.26 -7.49 20.19
CA SER A 213 11.07 -8.30 20.49
C SER A 213 10.99 -8.74 21.95
N THR A 214 12.15 -9.03 22.56
CA THR A 214 12.28 -9.41 23.97
C THR A 214 11.98 -8.27 24.95
N THR A 215 12.13 -7.02 24.50
CA THR A 215 11.90 -5.81 25.30
C THR A 215 10.54 -5.18 24.99
N SER A 216 10.12 -5.23 23.72
CA SER A 216 8.85 -4.75 23.22
C SER A 216 8.33 -5.69 22.14
N SER A 217 7.33 -6.50 22.47
CA SER A 217 6.62 -7.34 21.50
C SER A 217 5.44 -6.59 20.84
N ASP A 218 5.36 -5.27 21.03
CA ASP A 218 4.34 -4.43 20.43
C ASP A 218 4.66 -4.18 18.95
N ILE A 219 3.86 -4.76 18.06
CA ILE A 219 3.97 -4.57 16.61
C ILE A 219 3.95 -3.09 16.23
N GLY A 220 3.19 -2.26 16.95
CA GLY A 220 3.10 -0.81 16.71
C GLY A 220 4.44 -0.09 16.85
N PHE A 221 5.25 -0.48 17.85
CA PHE A 221 6.59 0.07 18.06
C PHE A 221 7.49 -0.15 16.82
N HIS A 222 7.47 -1.36 16.27
CA HIS A 222 8.28 -1.71 15.10
C HIS A 222 7.75 -1.10 13.80
N LEU A 223 6.41 -0.97 13.66
CA LEU A 223 5.81 -0.27 12.52
C LEU A 223 6.14 1.22 12.52
N ASN A 224 6.21 1.87 13.69
CA ASN A 224 6.65 3.27 13.79
C ASN A 224 8.10 3.41 13.32
N TYR A 225 9.00 2.53 13.77
CA TYR A 225 10.38 2.48 13.27
C TYR A 225 10.45 2.34 11.74
N VAL A 226 9.64 1.45 11.16
CA VAL A 226 9.56 1.27 9.70
C VAL A 226 9.10 2.55 9.00
N GLY A 227 8.11 3.24 9.56
CA GLY A 227 7.62 4.52 9.04
C GLY A 227 8.73 5.58 9.01
N ASP A 228 9.44 5.77 10.12
CA ASP A 228 10.55 6.72 10.23
C ASP A 228 11.69 6.36 9.27
N PHE A 229 12.06 5.08 9.20
CA PHE A 229 13.09 4.57 8.31
C PHE A 229 12.73 4.80 6.83
N ALA A 230 11.50 4.46 6.42
CA ALA A 230 11.04 4.66 5.05
C ALA A 230 10.93 6.15 4.69
N GLN A 231 10.50 6.99 5.64
CA GLN A 231 10.45 8.43 5.45
C GLN A 231 11.85 9.01 5.23
N GLU A 232 12.83 8.63 6.03
CA GLU A 232 14.22 9.08 5.85
C GLU A 232 14.81 8.58 4.53
N LEU A 233 14.52 7.33 4.15
CA LEU A 233 14.96 6.75 2.89
C LEU A 233 14.43 7.55 1.68
N LEU A 234 13.14 7.90 1.70
CA LEU A 234 12.52 8.72 0.67
C LEU A 234 13.02 10.18 0.72
N ARG A 235 13.30 10.74 1.90
CA ARG A 235 13.84 12.10 2.07
C ARG A 235 15.19 12.27 1.39
N ARG A 236 16.00 11.20 1.29
CA ARG A 236 17.27 11.19 0.53
C ARG A 236 17.09 11.30 -0.98
N GLY A 237 15.86 11.29 -1.49
CA GLY A 237 15.55 11.51 -2.90
C GLY A 237 16.14 10.46 -3.85
N PRO A 238 15.92 9.15 -3.61
CA PRO A 238 16.33 8.13 -4.58
C PRO A 238 15.69 8.42 -5.95
N GLU A 239 16.49 8.35 -7.00
CA GLU A 239 16.04 8.62 -8.37
C GLU A 239 15.57 7.34 -9.08
N ASN A 240 15.99 6.18 -8.59
CA ASN A 240 15.73 4.86 -9.17
C ASN A 240 15.93 3.76 -8.10
N VAL A 241 15.56 2.52 -8.44
CA VAL A 241 15.65 1.37 -7.53
C VAL A 241 17.08 1.13 -7.02
N ALA A 242 18.11 1.32 -7.85
CA ALA A 242 19.50 1.12 -7.41
C ALA A 242 19.89 2.13 -6.30
N SER A 243 19.58 3.42 -6.49
CA SER A 243 19.82 4.45 -5.47
C SER A 243 18.97 4.25 -4.21
N LEU A 244 17.75 3.72 -4.35
CA LEU A 244 16.90 3.33 -3.22
C LEU A 244 17.59 2.25 -2.37
N VAL A 245 18.09 1.19 -3.01
CA VAL A 245 18.79 0.09 -2.33
C VAL A 245 20.09 0.59 -1.68
N GLU A 246 20.85 1.44 -2.36
CA GLU A 246 22.09 2.03 -1.83
C GLU A 246 21.82 2.88 -0.58
N HIS A 247 20.83 3.77 -0.63
CA HIS A 247 20.44 4.57 0.53
C HIS A 247 19.98 3.71 1.71
N ALA A 248 19.23 2.62 1.43
CA ALA A 248 18.79 1.69 2.47
C ALA A 248 19.98 0.97 3.13
N TYR A 249 20.97 0.52 2.35
CA TYR A 249 22.18 -0.08 2.86
C TYR A 249 22.98 0.89 3.74
N GLN A 250 23.06 2.15 3.33
CA GLN A 250 23.69 3.18 4.15
C GLN A 250 22.97 3.33 5.47
N LEU A 251 21.64 3.50 5.50
CA LEU A 251 20.90 3.70 6.75
C LEU A 251 20.97 2.52 7.75
N GLN A 252 21.17 1.29 7.27
CA GLN A 252 21.29 0.11 8.12
C GLN A 252 22.67 -0.04 8.79
N ASN A 253 23.67 0.73 8.36
CA ASN A 253 25.06 0.68 8.85
C ASN A 253 25.46 1.94 9.64
N TRP A 254 24.49 2.72 10.15
CA TRP A 254 24.72 3.87 11.01
C TRP A 254 24.39 3.51 12.46
#